data_AF-A0A1H4DRB2-F1
#
_entry.id   AF-A0A1H4DRB2-F1
#
_cell.length_a   1.000
_cell.length_b   1.000
_cell.length_c   1.000
_cell.angle_alpha   90.00
_cell.angle_beta   90.00
_cell.angle_gamma   90.00
#
_symmetry.space_group_name_H-M   'P 1'
#
loop_
_entity.id
_entity.type
_entity.pdbx_description
1 polymer ?
#
loop_
_entity_poly.entity_id
_entity_poly.type
_entity_poly.pdbx_seq_one_letter_code
_entity_poly.pdbx_strand_id
1 'polypeptide(L)'
;MNRKKQIIFPKYNRLLEQMGENIKLARKRRKLTSIQVAERADIARSTLHLIEKGDPSVALGAYFNVLRVLGLQEDVLKLAADDEFGRKLQDLELLK
;
A
#
# COMPACT_ATOMS: atom_id res chain seq x y z
N MET A 1 -7.22 7.07 -22.77
CA MET A 1 -7.94 6.20 -21.81
C MET A 1 -8.41 7.05 -20.64
N ASN A 2 -9.72 7.06 -20.36
CA ASN A 2 -10.28 7.81 -19.24
C ASN A 2 -10.05 7.01 -17.94
N ARG A 3 -9.06 7.38 -17.12
CA ARG A 3 -8.81 6.71 -15.83
C ARG A 3 -9.93 7.10 -14.86
N LYS A 4 -10.83 6.17 -14.55
CA LYS A 4 -11.78 6.33 -13.45
C LYS A 4 -11.00 6.56 -12.16
N LYS A 5 -11.16 7.74 -11.58
CA LYS A 5 -10.57 8.09 -10.28
C LYS A 5 -11.33 7.31 -9.21
N GLN A 6 -10.62 6.48 -8.46
CA GLN A 6 -11.22 5.82 -7.30
C GLN A 6 -11.48 6.88 -6.23
N ILE A 7 -12.74 7.05 -5.86
CA ILE A 7 -13.16 8.00 -4.84
C ILE A 7 -13.11 7.28 -3.50
N ILE A 8 -12.16 7.66 -2.66
CA ILE A 8 -12.05 7.17 -1.28
C ILE A 8 -12.60 8.26 -0.37
N PHE A 9 -13.46 7.85 0.58
CA PHE A 9 -14.00 8.80 1.55
C PHE A 9 -12.87 9.40 2.39
N PRO A 10 -12.90 10.73 2.68
CA PRO A 10 -11.82 11.41 3.39
C PRO A 10 -11.39 10.76 4.70
N LYS A 11 -12.34 10.13 5.42
CA LYS A 11 -12.08 9.38 6.66
C LYS A 11 -11.04 8.26 6.47
N TYR A 12 -11.02 7.60 5.31
CA TYR A 12 -10.17 6.45 5.03
C TYR A 12 -8.85 6.82 4.35
N ASN A 13 -8.70 8.05 3.84
CA ASN A 13 -7.43 8.51 3.26
C ASN A 13 -6.28 8.43 4.27
N ARG A 14 -6.55 8.67 5.56
CA ARG A 14 -5.54 8.56 6.64
C ARG A 14 -4.89 7.18 6.70
N LEU A 15 -5.63 6.11 6.39
CA LEU A 15 -5.07 4.75 6.38
C LEU A 15 -4.04 4.59 5.26
N LEU A 16 -4.33 5.14 4.07
CA LEU A 16 -3.40 5.13 2.95
C LEU A 16 -2.20 6.03 3.20
N GLU A 17 -2.41 7.22 3.77
CA GLU A 17 -1.33 8.13 4.17
C GLU A 17 -0.37 7.45 5.15
N GLN A 18 -0.90 6.75 6.15
CA GLN A 18 -0.10 5.98 7.10
C GLN A 18 0.70 4.86 6.42
N MET A 19 0.07 4.14 5.48
CA MET A 19 0.76 3.12 4.69
C MET A 19 1.90 3.73 3.86
N GLY A 20 1.65 4.86 3.19
CA GLY A 20 2.66 5.58 2.41
C GLY A 20 3.82 6.07 3.28
N GLU A 21 3.53 6.56 4.48
CA GLU A 21 4.54 6.95 5.46
C GLU A 21 5.39 5.75 5.89
N ASN A 22 4.78 4.59 6.13
CA ASN A 22 5.51 3.37 6.48
C ASN A 22 6.49 2.96 5.36
N ILE A 23 6.09 3.07 4.10
CA ILE A 23 6.96 2.82 2.93
C ILE A 23 8.12 3.82 2.90
N LYS A 24 7.84 5.10 3.13
CA LYS A 24 8.87 6.16 3.20
C LYS A 24 9.87 5.90 4.31
N LEU A 25 9.40 5.50 5.49
CA LEU A 25 10.25 5.13 6.62
C LEU A 25 11.07 3.88 6.30
N ALA A 26 10.48 2.86 5.69
CA ALA A 26 11.18 1.65 5.26
C ALA A 26 12.34 1.97 4.29
N ARG A 27 12.13 2.89 3.35
CA ARG A 27 13.17 3.39 2.46
C ARG A 27 14.29 4.12 3.22
N LYS A 28 13.92 5.05 4.11
CA LYS A 28 14.89 5.83 4.90
C LYS A 28 15.73 4.94 5.82
N ARG A 29 15.14 3.94 6.47
CA ARG A 29 15.84 2.95 7.32
C ARG A 29 16.92 2.19 6.54
N ARG A 30 16.68 1.96 5.24
CA ARG A 30 17.63 1.31 4.31
C ARG A 30 18.62 2.28 3.66
N LYS A 31 18.57 3.58 4.01
CA LYS A 31 19.41 4.65 3.45
C LYS A 31 19.34 4.78 1.92
N LEU A 32 18.20 4.42 1.33
CA LEU A 32 18.00 4.51 -0.12
C LEU A 32 17.44 5.89 -0.53
N THR A 33 17.98 6.46 -1.59
CA THR A 33 17.45 7.70 -2.17
C THR A 33 16.15 7.42 -2.92
N SER A 34 15.31 8.45 -3.07
CA SER A 34 14.08 8.32 -3.87
C SER A 34 14.38 7.99 -5.33
N ILE A 35 15.52 8.44 -5.87
CA ILE A 35 15.93 8.16 -7.25
C ILE A 35 16.27 6.67 -7.39
N GLN A 36 17.11 6.14 -6.50
CA GLN A 36 17.51 4.73 -6.52
C GLN A 36 16.30 3.78 -6.43
N VAL A 37 15.32 4.08 -5.58
CA VAL A 37 14.14 3.23 -5.45
C VAL A 37 13.25 3.35 -6.69
N ALA A 38 13.04 4.56 -7.21
CA ALA A 38 12.22 4.77 -8.40
C ALA A 38 12.80 4.04 -9.62
N GLU A 39 14.11 4.12 -9.84
CA GLU A 39 14.81 3.42 -10.92
C GLU A 39 14.69 1.89 -10.78
N ARG A 40 14.95 1.34 -9.59
CA ARG A 40 14.84 -0.11 -9.34
C ARG A 40 13.41 -0.65 -9.42
N ALA A 41 12.42 0.21 -9.17
CA ALA A 41 11.00 -0.13 -9.25
C ALA A 41 10.40 0.13 -10.64
N ASP A 42 11.21 0.64 -11.58
CA ASP A 42 10.81 1.01 -12.93
C ASP A 42 9.63 2.01 -12.96
N ILE A 43 9.75 3.07 -12.15
CA ILE A 43 8.74 4.14 -12.05
C ILE A 43 9.39 5.53 -12.06
N ALA A 44 8.59 6.54 -12.39
CA ALA A 44 9.02 7.92 -12.22
C ALA A 44 9.19 8.27 -10.74
N ARG A 45 10.16 9.15 -10.43
CA ARG A 45 10.37 9.68 -9.06
C ARG A 45 9.10 10.34 -8.50
N SER A 46 8.31 10.99 -9.36
CA SER A 46 7.01 11.58 -9.00
C SER A 46 6.00 10.53 -8.53
N THR A 47 5.97 9.36 -9.17
CA THR A 47 5.13 8.23 -8.74
C THR A 47 5.55 7.71 -7.38
N LEU A 48 6.85 7.59 -7.11
CA LEU A 48 7.33 7.22 -5.77
C LEU A 48 6.90 8.21 -4.70
N HIS A 49 6.92 9.52 -5.00
CA HIS A 49 6.45 10.55 -4.06
C HIS A 49 4.95 10.42 -3.76
N LEU A 50 4.14 10.09 -4.75
CA LEU A 50 2.70 9.81 -4.56
C LEU A 50 2.48 8.54 -3.73
N ILE A 51 3.26 7.49 -3.96
CA ILE A 51 3.24 6.25 -3.16
C ILE A 51 3.57 6.55 -1.70
N GLU A 52 4.61 7.35 -1.44
CA GLU A 52 5.01 7.74 -0.08
C GLU A 52 4.00 8.66 0.62
N LYS A 53 3.05 9.23 -0.13
CA LYS A 53 1.91 9.98 0.41
C LYS A 53 0.65 9.13 0.56
N GLY A 54 0.65 7.88 0.08
CA GLY A 54 -0.55 7.05 0.08
C GLY A 54 -1.59 7.44 -0.96
N ASP A 55 -1.17 7.99 -2.10
CA ASP A 55 -2.10 8.44 -3.13
C ASP A 55 -2.84 7.25 -3.79
N PRO A 56 -4.19 7.20 -3.74
CA PRO A 56 -4.98 6.09 -4.28
C PRO A 56 -5.05 6.06 -5.82
N SER A 57 -4.60 7.11 -6.51
CA SER A 57 -4.57 7.14 -7.98
C SER A 57 -3.43 6.31 -8.57
N VAL A 58 -2.44 5.94 -7.75
CA VAL A 58 -1.31 5.10 -8.17
C VAL A 58 -1.75 3.64 -8.22
N ALA A 59 -1.40 2.95 -9.31
CA ALA A 59 -1.74 1.54 -9.49
C ALA A 59 -1.07 0.67 -8.43
N LEU A 60 -1.78 -0.34 -7.91
CA LEU A 60 -1.27 -1.27 -6.90
C LEU A 60 0.02 -1.99 -7.36
N GLY A 61 0.17 -2.29 -8.65
CA GLY A 61 1.40 -2.86 -9.20
C GLY A 61 2.64 -1.98 -8.97
N ALA A 62 2.50 -0.65 -8.99
CA ALA A 62 3.60 0.26 -8.69
C ALA A 62 3.96 0.23 -7.19
N TYR A 63 2.96 0.14 -6.29
CA TYR A 63 3.21 -0.11 -4.86
C TYR A 63 3.96 -1.42 -4.65
N PHE A 64 3.54 -2.49 -5.33
CA PHE A 64 4.19 -3.80 -5.24
C PHE A 64 5.65 -3.75 -5.69
N ASN A 65 5.95 -3.10 -6.82
CA ASN A 65 7.32 -2.95 -7.29
C ASN A 65 8.21 -2.20 -6.29
N VAL A 66 7.68 -1.15 -5.64
CA VAL A 66 8.40 -0.44 -4.57
C VAL A 66 8.63 -1.35 -3.36
N LEU A 67 7.61 -2.09 -2.91
CA LEU A 67 7.75 -3.05 -1.81
C LEU A 67 8.80 -4.13 -2.13
N ARG A 68 8.81 -4.67 -3.36
CA ARG A 68 9.82 -5.60 -3.85
C ARG A 68 11.23 -5.04 -3.75
N VAL A 69 11.44 -3.79 -4.17
CA VAL A 69 12.76 -3.12 -4.07
C VAL A 69 13.18 -2.92 -2.61
N LEU A 70 12.21 -2.74 -1.71
CA LEU A 70 12.45 -2.64 -0.27
C LEU A 70 12.59 -4.01 0.42
N GLY A 71 12.35 -5.13 -0.28
CA GLY A 71 12.34 -6.47 0.32
C GLY A 71 11.14 -6.70 1.26
N LEU A 72 10.00 -6.07 0.96
CA LEU A 72 8.75 -6.11 1.73
C LEU A 72 7.58 -6.68 0.90
N GLN A 73 7.86 -7.35 -0.22
CA GLN A 73 6.82 -7.88 -1.12
C GLN A 73 5.88 -8.89 -0.44
N GLU A 74 6.39 -9.65 0.55
CA GLU A 74 5.59 -10.64 1.28
C GLU A 74 4.58 -10.00 2.24
N ASP A 75 4.76 -8.73 2.61
CA ASP A 75 3.82 -8.02 3.48
C ASP A 75 2.44 -7.86 2.84
N VAL A 76 2.34 -7.97 1.50
CA VAL A 76 1.06 -7.97 0.79
C VAL A 76 0.17 -9.12 1.25
N LEU A 77 0.76 -10.25 1.65
CA LEU A 77 0.02 -11.41 2.18
C LEU A 77 -0.66 -11.13 3.53
N LYS A 78 -0.26 -10.07 4.24
CA LYS A 78 -0.88 -9.66 5.50
C LYS A 78 -2.18 -8.89 5.29
N LEU A 79 -2.40 -8.33 4.10
CA LEU A 79 -3.62 -7.59 3.78
C LEU A 79 -4.80 -8.57 3.76
N ALA A 80 -5.81 -8.28 4.58
CA ALA A 80 -7.00 -9.13 4.75
C ALA A 80 -6.72 -10.57 5.22
N ALA A 81 -5.53 -10.84 5.78
CA ALA A 81 -5.21 -12.17 6.32
C ALA A 81 -6.05 -12.52 7.55
N ASP A 82 -6.39 -11.52 8.38
CA ASP A 82 -7.20 -11.69 9.57
C ASP A 82 -8.61 -11.11 9.38
N ASP A 83 -9.55 -11.97 9.02
CA ASP A 83 -10.98 -11.66 8.97
C ASP A 83 -11.68 -12.04 10.29
N GLU A 84 -11.26 -11.41 11.39
CA GLU A 84 -11.85 -11.66 12.71
C GLU A 84 -13.38 -11.44 12.74
N PHE A 85 -13.86 -10.45 11.98
CA PHE A 85 -15.28 -10.14 11.94
C PHE A 85 -16.07 -11.23 11.19
N GLY A 86 -15.56 -11.70 10.04
CA GLY A 86 -16.16 -12.83 9.33
C GLY A 86 -16.19 -14.11 10.16
N ARG A 87 -15.11 -14.42 10.91
CA ARG A 87 -15.10 -15.57 11.83
C ARG A 87 -16.15 -15.45 12.92
N LYS A 88 -16.31 -14.28 13.54
CA LYS A 88 -17.35 -14.03 14.55
C LYS A 88 -18.76 -14.15 13.98
N LEU A 89 -18.99 -13.73 12.73
CA LEU A 89 -20.28 -13.91 12.05
C LEU A 89 -20.59 -15.40 11.83
N GLN A 90 -19.59 -16.18 11.41
CA GLN A 90 -19.73 -17.63 11.25
C GLN A 90 -20.07 -18.32 12.58
N ASP A 91 -19.38 -17.97 13.66
CA ASP A 91 -19.64 -18.54 14.99
C ASP A 91 -21.07 -18.27 15.48
N LEU A 92 -21.62 -17.09 15.16
CA LEU A 92 -23.00 -16.73 15.51
C LEU A 92 -24.04 -17.53 14.70
N GLU A 93 -23.74 -17.93 13.47
CA GLU A 93 -24.64 -18.78 12.66
C GLU A 93 -24.63 -20.24 13.11
N LEU A 94 -23.53 -20.73 13.69
CA LEU A 94 -23.42 -22.10 14.23
C LEU A 94 -24.16 -22.29 15.56
N LEU A 95 -24.57 -21.20 16.22
CA LEU A 95 -25.35 -21.20 17.47
C LEU A 95 -26.87 -21.10 17.25
N LYS A 96 -27.33 -21.02 15.99
CA LYS A 96 -28.74 -21.11 15.60
C LYS A 96 -29.15 -22.56 15.36
#